data_AF-A0A2J6HQT7-F1
#
_entry.id   AF-A0A2J6HQT7-F1
#
_cell.length_a   1.000
_cell.length_b   1.000
_cell.length_c   1.000
_cell.angle_alpha   90.00
_cell.angle_beta   90.00
_cell.angle_gamma   90.00
#
_symmetry.space_group_name_H-M   'P 1'
#
loop_
_entity.id
_entity.type
_entity.pdbx_description
1 polymer ?
#
loop_
_entity_poly.entity_id
_entity_poly.type
_entity_poly.pdbx_seq_one_letter_code
_entity_poly.pdbx_strand_id
1 'polypeptide(L)'
;MAKGNNPDRLLAIYNKHTILVHILFWLVYLLVITVLSATFYDRATFTEIFLQLSVSLWIDVAATYFTAYYLLPKFLLKKKYLLFSGLMLLSVVGFVLIQRAVQIYISWPLFYPESTMEREFFDFNPAYSVVNIYAVVFIVTSARLFKYWF
;
A
#
# COMPACT_ATOMS: atom_id res chain seq x y z
N MET A 1 45.73 -7.91 18.75
CA MET A 1 44.52 -7.38 19.43
C MET A 1 43.37 -7.35 18.42
N ALA A 2 42.53 -8.39 18.41
CA ALA A 2 41.38 -8.47 17.51
C ALA A 2 40.23 -7.63 18.09
N LYS A 3 39.79 -6.60 17.34
CA LYS A 3 38.57 -5.85 17.67
C LYS A 3 37.38 -6.81 17.55
N GLY A 4 36.85 -7.25 18.69
CA GLY A 4 35.64 -8.04 18.75
C GLY A 4 34.49 -7.29 18.08
N ASN A 5 34.02 -7.82 16.95
CA ASN A 5 32.78 -7.38 16.32
C ASN A 5 31.64 -7.79 17.24
N ASN A 6 31.16 -6.84 18.05
CA ASN A 6 30.06 -7.08 18.96
C ASN A 6 28.77 -7.23 18.14
N PRO A 7 28.12 -8.41 18.09
CA PRO A 7 26.91 -8.66 17.27
C PRO A 7 25.77 -7.68 17.60
N ASP A 8 25.75 -7.15 18.82
CA ASP A 8 24.76 -6.17 19.29
C ASP A 8 24.83 -4.83 18.52
N ARG A 9 26.02 -4.43 18.05
CA ARG A 9 26.19 -3.21 17.23
C ARG A 9 25.67 -3.38 15.80
N LEU A 10 25.82 -4.57 15.24
CA LEU A 10 25.31 -4.88 13.90
C LEU A 10 23.78 -4.98 13.92
N LEU A 11 23.20 -5.57 14.97
CA LEU A 11 21.76 -5.61 15.20
C LEU A 11 21.16 -4.22 15.42
N ALA A 12 21.87 -3.33 16.13
CA ALA A 12 21.42 -1.96 16.35
C ALA A 12 21.42 -1.11 15.06
N ILE A 13 22.39 -1.27 14.16
CA ILE A 13 22.41 -0.61 12.85
C ILE A 13 21.29 -1.19 11.95
N TYR A 14 21.08 -2.51 11.98
CA TYR A 14 20.02 -3.16 11.22
C TYR A 14 18.61 -2.69 11.62
N ASN A 15 18.35 -2.51 12.91
CA ASN A 15 17.04 -2.06 13.40
C ASN A 15 16.81 -0.53 13.27
N LYS A 16 17.87 0.30 13.26
CA LYS A 16 17.74 1.76 13.28
C LYS A 16 17.39 2.39 11.92
N HIS A 17 17.67 1.71 10.81
CA HIS A 17 17.35 2.21 9.45
C HIS A 17 15.96 1.78 8.94
N THR A 18 15.17 1.05 9.73
CA THR A 18 13.88 0.46 9.29
C THR A 18 12.86 1.52 8.87
N ILE A 19 12.65 2.57 9.68
CA ILE A 19 11.64 3.60 9.41
C ILE A 19 12.01 4.42 8.16
N LEU A 20 13.26 4.85 8.04
CA LEU A 20 13.72 5.61 6.86
C LEU A 20 13.58 4.80 5.58
N VAL A 21 13.91 3.50 5.61
CA VAL A 21 13.72 2.61 4.46
C VAL A 21 12.24 2.48 4.10
N HIS A 22 11.34 2.41 5.08
CA HIS A 22 9.90 2.40 4.80
C HIS A 22 9.41 3.73 4.21
N ILE A 23 9.83 4.87 4.75
CA ILE A 23 9.47 6.19 4.21
C ILE A 23 9.97 6.33 2.77
N LEU A 24 11.24 5.97 2.51
CA LEU A 24 11.82 6.01 1.17
C LEU A 24 11.10 5.06 0.22
N PHE A 25 10.75 3.85 0.67
CA PHE A 25 9.98 2.90 -0.12
C PHE A 25 8.63 3.50 -0.56
N TRP A 26 7.87 4.07 0.37
CA TRP A 26 6.56 4.65 0.05
C TRP A 26 6.67 5.91 -0.81
N LEU A 27 7.72 6.72 -0.62
CA LEU A 27 8.00 7.87 -1.48
C LEU A 27 8.32 7.43 -2.91
N VAL A 28 9.19 6.43 -3.08
CA VAL A 28 9.53 5.88 -4.39
C VAL A 28 8.30 5.23 -5.04
N TYR A 29 7.53 4.46 -4.28
CA TYR A 29 6.27 3.88 -4.74
C TYR A 29 5.33 4.96 -5.25
N LEU A 30 5.10 6.01 -4.45
CA LEU A 30 4.25 7.15 -4.81
C LEU A 30 4.72 7.83 -6.11
N LEU A 31 6.03 8.05 -6.27
CA LEU A 31 6.59 8.62 -7.50
C LEU A 31 6.35 7.70 -8.71
N VAL A 32 6.58 6.40 -8.55
CA VAL A 32 6.35 5.42 -9.63
C VAL A 32 4.88 5.40 -10.05
N ILE A 33 3.94 5.31 -9.10
CA ILE A 33 2.51 5.29 -9.43
C ILE A 33 2.04 6.63 -10.02
N THR A 34 2.66 7.74 -9.65
CA THR A 34 2.37 9.06 -10.23
C THR A 34 2.82 9.11 -11.69
N VAL A 35 4.05 8.68 -11.99
CA VAL A 35 4.56 8.61 -13.37
C VAL A 35 3.71 7.68 -14.23
N LEU A 36 3.36 6.50 -13.71
CA LEU A 36 2.47 5.57 -14.40
C LEU A 36 1.08 6.16 -14.62
N SER A 37 0.53 6.89 -13.64
CA SER A 37 -0.80 7.51 -13.78
C SER A 37 -0.78 8.68 -14.76
N ALA A 38 0.31 9.45 -14.80
CA ALA A 38 0.46 10.57 -15.72
C ALA A 38 0.43 10.15 -17.20
N THR A 39 0.73 8.88 -17.53
CA THR A 39 0.57 8.38 -18.91
C THR A 39 -0.88 8.07 -19.29
N PHE A 40 -1.81 8.05 -18.33
CA PHE A 40 -3.23 7.79 -18.56
C PHE A 40 -4.12 9.04 -18.42
N TYR A 41 -3.64 10.08 -17.74
CA TYR A 41 -4.40 11.31 -17.49
C TYR A 41 -3.83 12.49 -18.30
N ASP A 42 -4.28 12.63 -19.55
CA ASP A 42 -3.78 13.66 -20.49
C ASP A 42 -4.03 15.11 -20.05
N ARG A 43 -5.01 15.35 -19.16
CA ARG A 43 -5.44 16.70 -18.76
C ARG A 43 -4.99 17.12 -17.36
N ALA A 44 -4.49 16.20 -16.55
CA ALA A 44 -4.07 16.49 -15.18
C ALA A 44 -2.56 16.76 -15.13
N THR A 45 -2.16 17.77 -14.37
CA THR A 45 -0.75 18.05 -14.12
C THR A 45 -0.14 16.96 -13.24
N PHE A 46 1.18 16.76 -13.37
CA PHE A 46 1.91 15.81 -12.52
C PHE A 46 1.67 16.06 -11.02
N THR A 47 1.64 17.34 -10.62
CA THR A 47 1.44 17.75 -9.22
C THR A 47 0.04 17.39 -8.72
N GLU A 48 -1.01 17.57 -9.53
CA GLU A 48 -2.37 17.18 -9.16
C GLU A 48 -2.48 15.68 -8.94
N ILE A 49 -1.93 14.88 -9.88
CA ILE A 49 -1.90 13.42 -9.76
C ILE A 49 -1.12 12.99 -8.51
N PHE A 50 0.04 13.59 -8.27
CA PHE A 50 0.87 13.30 -7.10
C PHE A 50 0.11 13.56 -5.79
N LEU A 51 -0.54 14.73 -5.67
CA LEU A 51 -1.30 15.09 -4.48
C LEU A 51 -2.52 14.19 -4.30
N GLN A 52 -3.24 13.87 -5.39
CA GLN A 52 -4.38 12.97 -5.35
C GLN A 52 -4.00 11.57 -4.87
N LEU A 53 -2.91 11.00 -5.39
CA LEU A 53 -2.40 9.69 -4.97
C LEU A 53 -1.85 9.71 -3.54
N SER A 54 -1.28 10.84 -3.11
CA SER A 54 -0.82 11.03 -1.72
C SER A 54 -1.97 10.94 -0.71
N VAL A 55 -3.16 11.46 -1.07
CA VAL A 55 -4.36 11.38 -0.22
C VAL A 55 -4.84 9.94 -0.04
N SER A 56 -4.63 9.05 -1.02
CA SER A 56 -4.99 7.64 -0.91
C SER A 56 -3.86 6.74 -0.38
N LEU A 57 -2.61 7.21 -0.38
CA LEU A 57 -1.44 6.39 -0.07
C LEU A 57 -1.53 5.66 1.27
N TRP A 58 -2.11 6.29 2.29
CA TRP A 58 -2.25 5.69 3.61
C TRP A 58 -3.08 4.40 3.60
N ILE A 59 -3.96 4.22 2.62
CA ILE A 59 -4.76 3.00 2.43
C ILE A 59 -3.84 1.86 1.96
N ASP A 60 -2.99 2.13 0.97
CA ASP A 60 -2.02 1.15 0.46
C ASP A 60 -1.03 0.73 1.55
N VAL A 61 -0.58 1.70 2.35
CA VAL A 61 0.21 1.47 3.56
C VAL A 61 -0.55 0.54 4.50
N ALA A 62 -1.77 0.90 4.91
CA ALA A 62 -2.56 0.13 5.86
C ALA A 62 -2.81 -1.32 5.39
N ALA A 63 -3.23 -1.50 4.13
CA ALA A 63 -3.47 -2.80 3.53
C ALA A 63 -2.21 -3.66 3.47
N THR A 64 -1.07 -3.04 3.14
CA THR A 64 0.23 -3.70 3.04
C THR A 64 0.71 -4.18 4.41
N TYR A 65 0.70 -3.31 5.42
CA TYR A 65 1.17 -3.68 6.75
C TYR A 65 0.22 -4.68 7.43
N PHE A 66 -1.10 -4.52 7.24
CA PHE A 66 -2.07 -5.49 7.72
C PHE A 66 -1.81 -6.88 7.12
N THR A 67 -1.57 -6.96 5.82
CA THR A 67 -1.33 -8.26 5.17
C THR A 67 0.03 -8.85 5.55
N ALA A 68 1.11 -8.08 5.42
CA ALA A 68 2.47 -8.56 5.60
C ALA A 68 2.86 -8.82 7.06
N TYR A 69 2.33 -8.03 8.02
CA TYR A 69 2.73 -8.11 9.43
C TYR A 69 1.66 -8.70 10.34
N TYR A 70 0.38 -8.69 9.93
CA TYR A 70 -0.68 -9.31 10.72
C TYR A 70 -1.18 -10.61 10.09
N LEU A 71 -1.72 -10.60 8.86
CA LEU A 71 -2.31 -11.81 8.26
C LEU A 71 -1.28 -12.91 8.03
N LEU A 72 -0.14 -12.54 7.44
CA LEU A 72 0.92 -13.46 7.05
C LEU A 72 1.45 -14.28 8.25
N PRO A 73 2.02 -13.68 9.31
CA PRO A 73 2.59 -14.46 10.41
C PRO A 73 1.54 -15.13 11.30
N LYS A 74 0.33 -14.54 11.42
CA LYS A 74 -0.70 -15.06 12.32
C LYS A 74 -1.46 -16.24 11.74
N PHE A 75 -1.67 -16.28 10.42
CA PHE A 75 -2.50 -17.28 9.77
C PHE A 75 -1.75 -18.11 8.73
N LEU A 76 -1.06 -17.48 7.77
CA LEU A 76 -0.41 -18.23 6.68
C LEU A 76 0.73 -19.11 7.21
N LEU A 77 1.65 -18.53 7.99
CA LEU A 77 2.79 -19.28 8.54
C LEU A 77 2.37 -20.34 9.57
N LYS A 78 1.19 -20.18 10.19
CA LYS A 78 0.60 -21.17 11.09
C LYS A 78 -0.26 -22.21 10.38
N LYS A 79 -0.15 -22.31 9.04
CA LYS A 79 -0.90 -23.24 8.17
C LYS A 79 -2.43 -23.08 8.27
N LYS A 80 -2.93 -21.94 8.74
CA LYS A 80 -4.38 -21.63 8.82
C LYS A 80 -4.88 -21.05 7.50
N TYR A 81 -4.75 -21.81 6.42
CA TYR A 81 -4.98 -21.32 5.05
C TYR A 81 -6.40 -20.81 4.80
N LEU A 82 -7.43 -21.53 5.25
CA LEU A 82 -8.83 -21.11 5.08
C LEU A 82 -9.12 -19.77 5.76
N LEU A 83 -8.62 -19.61 7.00
CA LEU A 83 -8.80 -18.37 7.75
C LEU A 83 -7.99 -17.22 7.16
N PHE A 84 -6.78 -17.50 6.67
CA PHE A 84 -5.98 -16.53 5.93
C PHE A 84 -6.73 -16.04 4.68
N SER A 85 -7.22 -16.96 3.84
CA SER A 85 -7.93 -16.62 2.60
C SER A 85 -9.22 -15.84 2.87
N GLY A 86 -10.02 -16.26 3.85
CA GLY A 86 -11.25 -15.53 4.22
C GLY A 86 -10.97 -14.11 4.71
N LEU A 87 -9.98 -13.93 5.58
CA LEU A 87 -9.58 -12.60 6.07
C LEU A 87 -8.90 -11.75 4.99
N MET A 88 -8.18 -12.38 4.06
CA MET A 88 -7.58 -11.69 2.91
C MET A 88 -8.66 -11.16 1.98
N LEU A 89 -9.67 -11.97 1.64
CA LEU A 89 -10.81 -11.51 0.83
C LEU A 89 -11.59 -10.38 1.52
N LEU A 90 -11.82 -10.49 2.84
CA LEU A 90 -12.47 -9.43 3.61
C LEU A 90 -11.63 -8.14 3.61
N SER A 91 -10.31 -8.26 3.74
CA SER A 91 -9.36 -7.16 3.63
C SER A 91 -9.48 -6.47 2.27
N VAL A 92 -9.52 -7.25 1.18
CA VAL A 92 -9.63 -6.74 -0.19
C VAL A 92 -10.89 -5.90 -0.35
N VAL A 93 -12.04 -6.44 0.03
CA VAL A 93 -13.31 -5.73 -0.04
C VAL A 93 -13.27 -4.48 0.85
N GLY A 94 -12.79 -4.60 2.09
CA GLY A 94 -12.74 -3.49 3.04
C GLY A 94 -11.89 -2.32 2.55
N PHE A 95 -10.65 -2.57 2.13
CA PHE A 95 -9.75 -1.50 1.68
C PHE A 95 -10.19 -0.88 0.35
N VAL A 96 -10.80 -1.65 -0.56
CA VAL A 96 -11.40 -1.09 -1.79
C VAL A 96 -12.55 -0.14 -1.47
N LEU A 97 -13.44 -0.51 -0.53
CA LEU A 97 -14.55 0.37 -0.13
C LEU A 97 -14.05 1.63 0.60
N ILE A 98 -13.00 1.50 1.43
CA ILE A 98 -12.36 2.66 2.07
C ILE A 98 -11.73 3.57 1.01
N GLN A 99 -11.00 3.02 0.05
CA GLN A 99 -10.44 3.80 -1.05
C GLN A 99 -11.53 4.51 -1.84
N ARG A 100 -12.64 3.82 -2.12
CA ARG A 100 -13.78 4.40 -2.82
C ARG A 100 -14.40 5.56 -2.03
N ALA A 101 -14.56 5.40 -0.72
CA ALA A 101 -15.05 6.46 0.16
C ALA A 101 -14.12 7.68 0.16
N VAL A 102 -12.80 7.46 0.28
CA VAL A 102 -11.82 8.56 0.21
C VAL A 102 -11.88 9.26 -1.16
N GLN A 103 -11.97 8.50 -2.25
CA GLN A 103 -12.06 9.07 -3.58
C GLN A 103 -13.31 9.95 -3.76
N ILE A 104 -14.49 9.49 -3.33
CA ILE A 104 -15.74 10.23 -3.51
C ILE A 104 -15.87 11.40 -2.54
N TYR A 105 -15.57 11.19 -1.26
CA TYR A 105 -15.88 12.17 -0.22
C TYR A 105 -14.72 13.12 0.10
N ILE A 106 -13.49 12.77 -0.31
CA ILE A 106 -12.29 13.57 0.00
C ILE A 106 -11.59 14.01 -1.28
N SER A 107 -11.13 13.07 -2.11
CA SER A 107 -10.34 13.42 -3.30
C SER A 107 -11.16 14.18 -4.33
N TRP A 108 -12.37 13.73 -4.66
CA TRP A 108 -13.18 14.35 -5.70
C TRP A 108 -13.56 15.81 -5.37
N PRO A 109 -14.09 16.14 -4.17
CA PRO A 109 -14.40 17.52 -3.82
C PRO A 109 -13.15 18.41 -3.71
N LEU A 110 -12.00 17.83 -3.33
CA LEU A 110 -10.76 18.57 -3.14
C LEU A 110 -10.08 18.92 -4.47
N PHE A 111 -10.04 18.00 -5.42
CA PHE A 111 -9.31 18.17 -6.68
C PHE A 111 -10.20 18.57 -7.87
N TYR A 112 -11.52 18.34 -7.78
CA TYR A 112 -12.48 18.66 -8.83
C TYR A 112 -13.72 19.41 -8.29
N PRO A 113 -13.55 20.56 -7.61
CA PRO A 113 -14.66 21.28 -6.96
C PRO A 113 -15.71 21.82 -7.95
N GLU A 114 -15.32 22.10 -9.20
CA GLU A 114 -16.22 22.60 -10.25
C GLU A 114 -16.97 21.48 -10.99
N SER A 115 -16.71 20.22 -10.65
CA SER A 115 -17.36 19.08 -11.28
C SER A 115 -18.84 19.02 -10.93
N THR A 116 -19.70 19.05 -11.94
CA THR A 116 -21.15 18.79 -11.81
C THR A 116 -21.50 17.30 -11.94
N MET A 117 -20.50 16.43 -12.11
CA MET A 117 -20.72 14.99 -12.22
C MET A 117 -20.92 14.38 -10.85
N GLU A 118 -22.17 14.00 -10.56
CA GLU A 118 -22.48 13.11 -9.44
C GLU A 118 -21.88 11.72 -9.75
N ARG A 119 -21.10 11.18 -8.81
CA ARG A 119 -20.57 9.81 -8.89
C ARG A 119 -21.30 8.92 -7.90
N GLU A 120 -21.94 7.88 -8.40
CA GLU A 120 -22.52 6.86 -7.53
C GLU A 120 -21.43 6.09 -6.78
N PHE A 121 -21.72 5.65 -5.56
CA PHE A 121 -20.74 4.95 -4.74
C PHE A 121 -20.22 3.66 -5.39
N PHE A 122 -21.09 2.91 -6.06
CA PHE A 122 -20.77 1.63 -6.67
C PHE A 122 -20.40 1.72 -8.16
N ASP A 123 -20.36 2.93 -8.73
CA ASP A 123 -19.93 3.13 -10.13
C ASP A 123 -18.41 3.22 -10.24
N PHE A 124 -17.74 2.06 -10.18
CA PHE A 124 -16.29 1.94 -10.37
C PHE A 124 -15.92 0.56 -10.93
N ASN A 125 -14.71 0.44 -11.46
CA ASN A 125 -14.15 -0.85 -11.87
C ASN A 125 -13.51 -1.56 -10.66
N PRO A 126 -14.10 -2.63 -10.11
CA PRO A 126 -13.57 -3.26 -8.90
C PRO A 126 -12.24 -3.96 -9.15
N ALA A 127 -12.03 -4.54 -10.33
CA ALA A 127 -10.77 -5.21 -10.67
C ALA A 127 -9.61 -4.21 -10.69
N TYR A 128 -9.82 -3.03 -11.26
CA TYR A 128 -8.82 -1.96 -11.25
C TYR A 128 -8.49 -1.52 -9.82
N SER A 129 -9.49 -1.29 -8.97
CA SER A 129 -9.28 -0.90 -7.56
C SER A 129 -8.53 -1.97 -6.77
N VAL A 130 -8.86 -3.25 -6.97
CA VAL A 130 -8.14 -4.35 -6.33
C VAL A 130 -6.68 -4.36 -6.75
N VAL A 131 -6.40 -4.27 -8.06
CA VAL A 131 -5.01 -4.25 -8.56
C VAL A 131 -4.24 -3.04 -8.05
N ASN A 132 -4.88 -1.86 -8.03
CA ASN A 132 -4.28 -0.62 -7.59
C ASN A 132 -3.73 -0.71 -6.15
N ILE A 133 -4.53 -1.25 -5.21
CA ILE A 133 -4.11 -1.45 -3.83
C ILE A 133 -3.22 -2.69 -3.69
N TYR A 134 -3.66 -3.85 -4.20
CA TYR A 134 -3.05 -5.13 -3.84
C TYR A 134 -1.77 -5.46 -4.60
N ALA A 135 -1.45 -4.77 -5.71
CA ALA A 135 -0.17 -4.98 -6.39
C ALA A 135 1.02 -4.77 -5.44
N VAL A 136 1.04 -3.65 -4.71
CA VAL A 136 2.12 -3.37 -3.74
C VAL A 136 2.04 -4.29 -2.52
N VAL A 137 0.83 -4.63 -2.06
CA VAL A 137 0.61 -5.58 -0.96
C VAL A 137 1.26 -6.93 -1.28
N PHE A 138 1.05 -7.46 -2.50
CA PHE A 138 1.63 -8.73 -2.93
C PHE A 138 3.15 -8.67 -3.01
N ILE A 139 3.71 -7.60 -3.58
CA ILE A 139 5.17 -7.42 -3.66
C ILE A 139 5.79 -7.44 -2.25
N VAL A 140 5.27 -6.62 -1.34
CA VAL A 140 5.83 -6.48 0.02
C VAL A 140 5.62 -7.75 0.84
N THR A 141 4.43 -8.36 0.74
CA THR A 141 4.12 -9.62 1.46
C THR A 141 5.00 -10.76 0.96
N SER A 142 5.25 -10.84 -0.35
CA SER A 142 6.14 -11.85 -0.93
C SER A 142 7.59 -11.66 -0.46
N ALA A 143 8.10 -10.42 -0.52
CA ALA A 143 9.43 -10.10 0.01
C ALA A 143 9.55 -10.44 1.50
N ARG A 144 8.49 -10.23 2.27
CA ARG A 144 8.44 -10.60 3.69
C ARG A 144 8.38 -12.12 3.89
N LEU A 145 7.64 -12.85 3.06
CA LEU A 145 7.55 -14.30 3.11
C LEU A 145 8.93 -14.95 2.87
N PHE A 146 9.70 -14.46 1.91
CA PHE A 146 11.06 -14.97 1.66
C PHE A 146 11.99 -14.85 2.87
N LYS A 147 11.87 -13.78 3.67
CA LYS A 147 12.65 -13.61 4.91
C LYS A 147 12.31 -14.60 6.03
N TYR A 148 11.21 -15.35 5.92
CA TYR A 148 10.91 -16.44 6.86
C TYR A 148 11.45 -17.78 6.39
N TRP A 149 11.83 -17.89 5.12
CA TRP A 149 12.34 -19.12 4.50
C TRP A 149 13.87 -19.16 4.42
N PHE A 150 14.52 -18.01 4.29
CA PHE A 150 15.97 -17.83 4.26
C PHE A 150 16.41 -16.91 5.40
#